data_AF-A0A5B7CQ45-F1
#
_entry.id   AF-A0A5B7CQ45-F1
#
_cell.length_a   1.000
_cell.length_b   1.000
_cell.length_c   1.000
_cell.angle_alpha   90.00
_cell.angle_beta   90.00
_cell.angle_gamma   90.00
#
_symmetry.space_group_name_H-M   'P 1'
#
loop_
_entity.id
_entity.type
_entity.pdbx_description
1 polymer ?
#
loop_
_entity_poly.entity_id
_entity_poly.type
_entity_poly.pdbx_seq_one_letter_code
_entity_poly.pdbx_strand_id
1 'polypeptide(L)'
;MVAFSEQICQRKTEIYGTMGQLVWDESRGLKVSHFDFATQTYKVYQCEKNEEAAGWGHGGADFFMMKAFVEAVARGDSHSIVTGPKVSLKTHLLAFAAEESRLTGSVVKPSEDPRWKV
;
A
#
# COMPACT_ATOMS: atom_id res chain seq x y z
N MET A 1 -3.71 5.96 6.97
CA MET A 1 -4.52 6.78 7.88
C MET A 1 -5.56 7.49 7.04
N VAL A 2 -6.84 7.39 7.40
CA VAL A 2 -7.90 8.20 6.82
C VAL A 2 -8.38 9.11 7.95
N ALA A 3 -8.47 10.42 7.71
CA ALA A 3 -8.93 11.33 8.75
C ALA A 3 -10.39 11.01 9.10
N PHE A 4 -10.76 11.17 10.38
CA PHE A 4 -12.13 10.99 10.87
C PHE A 4 -12.72 9.57 10.72
N SER A 5 -11.90 8.54 10.54
CA SER A 5 -12.36 7.14 10.53
C SER A 5 -12.51 6.57 11.93
N GLU A 6 -13.54 5.74 12.14
CA GLU A 6 -13.77 4.99 13.39
C GLU A 6 -12.53 4.20 13.81
N GLN A 7 -11.92 3.50 12.85
CA GLN A 7 -10.66 2.81 13.07
C GLN A 7 -9.50 3.77 12.77
N ILE A 8 -8.75 4.10 13.81
CA ILE A 8 -7.58 4.98 13.70
C ILE A 8 -6.33 4.15 13.44
N CYS A 9 -5.57 4.53 12.42
CA CYS A 9 -4.31 3.89 12.03
C CYS A 9 -4.38 2.40 11.65
N GLN A 10 -5.59 1.84 11.46
CA GLN A 10 -5.76 0.46 10.97
C GLN A 10 -5.78 0.43 9.44
N ARG A 11 -5.06 -0.52 8.85
CA ARG A 11 -5.06 -0.75 7.41
C ARG A 11 -6.04 -1.85 7.04
N LYS A 12 -6.83 -1.56 5.99
CA LYS A 12 -7.71 -2.50 5.32
C LYS A 12 -7.39 -2.49 3.84
N THR A 13 -7.27 -3.67 3.26
CA THR A 13 -7.00 -3.85 1.84
C THR A 13 -7.90 -4.96 1.33
N GLU A 14 -8.65 -4.66 0.27
CA GLU A 14 -9.46 -5.65 -0.44
C GLU A 14 -9.06 -5.66 -1.90
N ILE A 15 -8.82 -6.85 -2.44
CA ILE A 15 -8.43 -7.05 -3.84
C ILE A 15 -9.39 -8.07 -4.43
N TYR A 16 -10.12 -7.64 -5.45
CA TYR A 16 -11.05 -8.49 -6.19
C TYR A 16 -10.38 -8.95 -7.49
N GLY A 17 -10.30 -10.26 -7.66
CA GLY A 17 -9.93 -10.91 -8.91
C GLY A 17 -11.14 -11.52 -9.59
N THR A 18 -10.93 -12.14 -10.75
CA THR A 18 -11.99 -12.83 -11.51
C THR A 18 -12.49 -14.09 -10.81
N MET A 19 -11.70 -14.70 -9.92
CA MET A 19 -12.00 -15.98 -9.28
C MET A 19 -12.19 -15.90 -7.77
N GLY A 20 -11.99 -14.73 -7.17
CA GLY A 20 -12.09 -14.58 -5.72
C GLY A 20 -11.73 -13.19 -5.24
N GLN A 21 -11.82 -13.01 -3.94
CA GLN A 21 -11.41 -11.80 -3.25
C GLN A 21 -10.40 -12.11 -2.14
N LEU A 22 -9.39 -11.27 -2.01
CA LEU A 22 -8.46 -11.25 -0.90
C LEU A 22 -8.81 -10.07 0.00
N VAL A 23 -8.93 -10.33 1.30
CA VAL A 23 -9.19 -9.30 2.31
C VAL A 23 -8.12 -9.38 3.39
N TRP A 24 -7.50 -8.23 3.65
CA TRP A 24 -6.65 -7.97 4.79
C TRP A 24 -7.30 -6.88 5.65
N ASP A 25 -7.44 -7.15 6.94
CA ASP A 25 -7.97 -6.20 7.92
C ASP A 25 -7.12 -6.30 9.19
N GLU A 26 -6.29 -5.28 9.42
CA GLU A 26 -5.38 -5.22 10.56
C GLU A 26 -6.12 -5.39 11.91
N SER A 27 -7.39 -4.97 11.98
CA SER A 27 -8.22 -5.14 13.18
C SER A 27 -8.66 -6.59 13.45
N ARG A 28 -8.49 -7.49 12.49
CA ARG A 28 -8.87 -8.92 12.58
C ARG A 28 -7.69 -9.85 12.83
N GLY A 29 -6.51 -9.28 13.10
CA GLY A 29 -5.25 -10.00 13.32
C GLY A 29 -4.42 -10.18 12.04
N LEU A 30 -3.28 -10.82 12.17
CA LEU A 30 -2.31 -11.03 11.08
C LEU A 30 -2.75 -12.18 10.15
N LYS A 31 -3.84 -11.97 9.40
CA LYS A 31 -4.36 -12.99 8.47
C LYS A 31 -4.92 -12.37 7.19
N VAL A 32 -4.73 -13.08 6.09
CA VAL A 32 -5.39 -12.79 4.80
C VAL A 32 -6.50 -13.82 4.59
N SER A 33 -7.72 -13.36 4.34
CA SER A 33 -8.81 -14.24 3.94
C SER A 33 -9.00 -14.22 2.43
N HIS A 34 -9.02 -15.39 1.83
CA HIS A 34 -9.37 -15.62 0.43
C HIS A 34 -10.76 -16.23 0.35
N PHE A 35 -11.70 -15.57 -0.32
CA PHE A 35 -12.98 -16.16 -0.66
C PHE A 35 -12.98 -16.54 -2.14
N ASP A 36 -13.12 -17.84 -2.39
CA ASP A 36 -13.14 -18.42 -3.74
C ASP A 36 -14.58 -18.41 -4.28
N PHE A 37 -14.79 -17.77 -5.43
CA PHE A 37 -16.13 -17.56 -5.97
C PHE A 37 -16.75 -18.84 -6.54
N ALA A 38 -15.95 -19.76 -7.06
CA ALA A 38 -16.44 -20.98 -7.68
C ALA A 38 -16.94 -21.98 -6.63
N THR A 39 -16.21 -22.10 -5.53
CA THR A 39 -16.54 -23.03 -4.43
C THR A 39 -17.37 -22.39 -3.33
N GLN A 40 -17.44 -21.06 -3.27
CA GLN A 40 -18.06 -20.28 -2.20
C GLN A 40 -17.46 -20.60 -0.81
N THR A 41 -16.15 -20.84 -0.77
CA THR A 41 -15.45 -21.19 0.48
C THR A 41 -14.38 -20.17 0.84
N TYR A 42 -14.09 -20.09 2.14
CA TYR A 42 -12.99 -19.28 2.67
C TYR A 42 -11.75 -20.14 2.90
N LYS A 43 -10.60 -19.61 2.49
CA LYS A 43 -9.28 -20.06 2.94
C LYS A 43 -8.60 -18.92 3.69
N VAL A 44 -8.10 -19.21 4.89
CA VAL A 44 -7.40 -18.22 5.73
C VAL A 44 -5.91 -18.53 5.70
N TYR A 45 -5.12 -17.52 5.36
CA TYR A 45 -3.67 -17.56 5.40
C TYR A 45 -3.20 -16.79 6.63
N GLN A 46 -2.54 -17.49 7.56
CA GLN A 46 -1.93 -16.85 8.71
C GLN A 46 -0.60 -16.22 8.29
N CYS A 47 -0.40 -14.95 8.67
CA CYS A 47 0.85 -14.25 8.42
C CYS A 47 1.75 -14.37 9.64
N GLU A 48 3.03 -14.64 9.39
CA GLU A 48 4.02 -14.70 10.46
C GLU A 48 4.31 -13.31 11.00
N LYS A 49 4.42 -13.21 12.33
CA LYS A 49 4.93 -12.00 12.96
C LYS A 49 6.44 -12.00 12.83
N ASN A 50 7.01 -10.96 12.24
CA ASN A 50 8.45 -10.80 12.24
C ASN A 50 8.87 -10.11 13.55
N GLU A 51 9.62 -10.83 14.39
CA GLU A 51 10.09 -10.32 15.68
C GLU A 51 11.19 -9.26 15.54
N GLU A 52 12.02 -9.32 14.50
CA GLU A 52 13.07 -8.31 14.24
C GLU A 52 12.46 -6.92 13.99
N ALA A 53 11.31 -6.89 13.32
CA ALA A 53 10.57 -5.68 13.01
C ALA A 53 9.52 -5.31 14.09
N ALA A 54 9.37 -6.12 15.15
CA ALA A 54 8.42 -5.85 16.21
C ALA A 54 8.82 -4.60 17.01
N GLY A 55 7.89 -3.67 17.19
CA GLY A 55 8.14 -2.41 17.91
C GLY A 55 8.74 -1.29 17.04
N TRP A 56 9.05 -1.55 15.78
CA TRP A 56 9.43 -0.51 14.81
C TRP A 56 8.18 0.20 14.24
N GLY A 57 8.39 1.40 13.71
CA GLY A 57 7.33 2.25 13.17
C GLY A 57 6.47 1.57 12.09
N HIS A 58 5.20 1.99 12.04
CA HIS A 58 4.20 1.52 11.06
C HIS A 58 3.99 -0.01 11.02
N GLY A 59 4.17 -0.69 12.16
CA GLY A 59 4.01 -2.14 12.27
C GLY A 59 5.16 -2.92 11.62
N GLY A 60 6.38 -2.37 11.63
CA GLY A 60 7.58 -2.98 11.09
C GLY A 60 7.92 -2.58 9.65
N ALA A 61 7.05 -1.83 8.97
CA ALA A 61 7.28 -1.40 7.59
C ALA A 61 8.54 -0.54 7.46
N ASP A 62 8.79 0.36 8.42
CA ASP A 62 9.95 1.26 8.40
C ASP A 62 11.27 0.48 8.49
N PHE A 63 11.29 -0.59 9.30
CA PHE A 63 12.46 -1.47 9.43
C PHE A 63 12.79 -2.13 8.10
N PHE A 64 11.80 -2.76 7.44
CA PHE A 64 12.03 -3.44 6.16
C PHE A 64 12.39 -2.49 5.03
N MET A 65 11.81 -1.29 5.03
CA MET A 65 12.18 -0.24 4.07
C MET A 65 13.65 0.14 4.22
N MET A 66 14.12 0.39 5.45
CA MET A 66 15.52 0.73 5.70
C MET A 66 16.46 -0.45 5.46
N LYS A 67 16.06 -1.67 5.81
CA LYS A 67 16.81 -2.89 5.51
C LYS A 67 17.03 -3.04 4.00
N ALA A 68 15.97 -2.91 3.20
CA ALA A 68 16.06 -2.99 1.74
C ALA A 68 16.99 -1.91 1.16
N PHE A 69 16.93 -0.68 1.70
CA PHE A 69 17.82 0.41 1.32
C PHE A 69 19.29 0.11 1.61
N VAL A 70 19.62 -0.33 2.84
CA VAL A 70 21.00 -0.64 3.22
C VAL A 70 21.55 -1.81 2.40
N GLU A 71 20.74 -2.86 2.18
CA GLU A 71 21.13 -4.00 1.35
C GLU A 71 21.42 -3.59 -0.10
N ALA A 72 20.60 -2.70 -0.68
CA ALA A 72 20.80 -2.19 -2.03
C ALA A 72 22.12 -1.43 -2.17
N VAL A 73 22.41 -0.55 -1.21
CA VAL A 73 23.67 0.22 -1.19
C VAL A 73 24.88 -0.70 -1.02
N ALA A 74 24.82 -1.64 -0.07
CA ALA A 74 25.92 -2.55 0.22
C ALA A 74 26.26 -3.47 -0.97
N ARG A 75 25.26 -3.85 -1.77
CA ARG A 75 25.43 -4.71 -2.95
C ARG A 75 25.66 -3.93 -4.25
N GLY A 76 25.46 -2.62 -4.25
CA GLY A 76 25.42 -1.81 -5.47
C GLY A 76 24.27 -2.21 -6.41
N ASP A 77 23.18 -2.76 -5.87
CA ASP A 77 22.04 -3.29 -6.62
C ASP A 77 20.73 -2.67 -6.12
N SER A 78 20.11 -1.82 -6.95
CA SER A 78 18.87 -1.13 -6.61
C SER A 78 17.60 -1.95 -6.84
N HIS A 79 17.69 -3.22 -7.28
CA HIS A 79 16.52 -4.02 -7.66
C HIS A 79 15.51 -4.21 -6.51
N SER A 80 15.96 -4.19 -5.25
CA SER A 80 15.08 -4.28 -4.07
C SER A 80 14.31 -2.98 -3.76
N ILE A 81 14.68 -1.85 -4.38
CA ILE A 81 14.03 -0.55 -4.17
C ILE A 81 12.88 -0.37 -5.15
N VAL A 82 11.70 -0.82 -4.74
CA VAL A 82 10.49 -0.82 -5.58
C VAL A 82 9.81 0.55 -5.70
N THR A 83 10.10 1.49 -4.79
CA THR A 83 9.54 2.86 -4.78
C THR A 83 10.58 3.91 -5.17
N GLY A 84 11.06 3.87 -6.41
CA GLY A 84 11.99 4.87 -6.94
C GLY A 84 11.34 6.25 -7.21
N PRO A 85 12.10 7.23 -7.73
CA PRO A 85 11.62 8.59 -7.97
C PRO A 85 10.40 8.66 -8.89
N LYS A 86 10.35 7.85 -9.95
CA LYS A 86 9.21 7.80 -10.88
C LYS A 86 7.93 7.30 -10.23
N VAL A 87 8.03 6.30 -9.34
CA VAL A 87 6.87 5.79 -8.60
C VAL A 87 6.38 6.85 -7.61
N SER A 88 7.32 7.49 -6.91
CA SER A 88 7.02 8.59 -5.99
C SER A 88 6.35 9.77 -6.69
N LEU A 89 6.81 10.17 -7.88
CA LEU A 89 6.17 11.21 -8.66
C LEU A 89 4.71 10.84 -9.01
N LYS A 90 4.48 9.62 -9.50
CA LYS A 90 3.13 9.14 -9.85
C LYS A 90 2.17 9.18 -8.66
N THR A 91 2.61 8.80 -7.46
CA THR A 91 1.74 8.82 -6.27
C THR A 91 1.41 10.25 -5.82
N HIS A 92 2.34 11.21 -5.96
CA HIS A 92 2.06 12.62 -5.67
C HIS A 92 1.09 13.23 -6.69
N LEU A 93 1.26 12.94 -7.99
CA LEU A 93 0.32 13.40 -9.02
C LEU A 93 -1.11 12.89 -8.77
N LEU A 94 -1.24 11.66 -8.28
CA LEU A 94 -2.54 11.13 -7.86
C LEU A 94 -3.14 11.92 -6.69
N ALA A 95 -2.34 12.31 -5.69
CA ALA A 95 -2.80 13.11 -4.57
C ALA A 95 -3.29 14.51 -5.01
N PHE A 96 -2.59 15.15 -5.95
CA PHE A 96 -3.02 16.45 -6.50
C PHE A 96 -4.30 16.32 -7.33
N ALA A 97 -4.40 15.31 -8.19
CA ALA A 97 -5.63 15.05 -8.96
C ALA A 97 -6.83 14.76 -8.04
N ALA A 98 -6.61 14.07 -6.91
CA ALA A 98 -7.65 13.82 -5.92
C ALA A 98 -8.15 15.12 -5.25
N GLU A 99 -7.25 16.05 -4.93
CA GLU A 99 -7.62 17.35 -4.37
C GLU A 99 -8.38 18.22 -5.38
N GLU A 100 -7.95 18.23 -6.64
CA GLU A 100 -8.69 18.91 -7.72
C GLU A 100 -10.08 18.29 -7.90
N SER A 101 -10.18 16.96 -7.87
CA SER A 101 -11.46 16.24 -7.92
C SER A 101 -12.38 16.62 -6.75
N ARG A 102 -11.84 16.75 -5.53
CA ARG A 102 -12.59 17.17 -4.34
C ARG A 102 -13.18 18.58 -4.48
N LEU A 103 -12.42 19.50 -5.07
CA LEU A 103 -12.84 20.90 -5.26
C LEU A 103 -13.84 21.06 -6.42
N THR A 104 -13.68 20.29 -7.49
CA THR A 104 -14.48 20.43 -8.72
C THR A 104 -15.69 19.51 -8.78
N GLY A 105 -15.71 18.45 -7.96
CA GLY A 105 -16.74 17.40 -8.02
C GLY A 105 -16.69 16.57 -9.30
N SER A 106 -15.54 16.53 -9.98
CA SER A 106 -15.38 15.89 -11.29
C SER A 106 -14.28 14.84 -11.31
N VAL A 107 -14.32 13.93 -12.29
CA VAL A 107 -13.27 12.92 -12.48
C VAL A 107 -12.04 13.58 -13.13
N VAL A 108 -10.93 13.59 -12.40
CA VAL A 108 -9.65 14.17 -12.85
C VAL A 108 -8.64 13.05 -13.10
N LYS A 109 -7.95 13.11 -14.24
CA LYS A 109 -6.87 12.16 -14.56
C LYS A 109 -5.55 12.63 -13.94
N PRO A 110 -4.83 11.79 -13.18
CA PRO A 110 -3.46 12.10 -12.77
C PRO A 110 -2.60 12.33 -14.02
N SER A 111 -2.00 13.50 -14.12
CA SER A 111 -1.12 13.87 -15.23
C SER A 111 -0.04 14.82 -14.74
N GLU A 112 1.11 14.80 -15.41
CA GLU A 112 2.10 15.87 -15.23
C GLU A 112 1.50 17.16 -15.78
N ASP A 113 1.39 18.17 -14.93
CA ASP A 113 0.91 19.48 -15.36
C ASP A 113 1.88 20.04 -16.43
N PRO A 114 1.38 20.48 -17.60
CA PRO A 114 2.21 21.12 -18.61
C PRO A 114 3.01 22.32 -18.08
N ARG A 115 2.53 22.99 -17.03
CA ARG A 115 3.20 24.10 -16.35
C ARG A 115 4.46 23.68 -15.58
N TRP A 116 4.61 22.39 -15.27
CA TRP A 116 5.80 21.83 -14.61
C TRP A 116 6.83 21.25 -15.59
N LYS A 117 6.60 21.37 -16.90
CA LYS A 117 7.64 21.12 -17.89
C LYS A 117 8.67 22.24 -17.81
N VAL A 118 9.75 21.98 -17.08
CA VAL A 118 10.99 22.76 -17.11
C VAL A 118 11.71 22.50 -18.42
#